data_AF-A0A948HM34-F1
#
_entry.id   AF-A0A948HM34-F1
#
_cell.length_a   1.000
_cell.length_b   1.000
_cell.length_c   1.000
_cell.angle_alpha   90.00
_cell.angle_beta   90.00
_cell.angle_gamma   90.00
#
_symmetry.space_group_name_H-M   'P 1'
#
loop_
_entity.id
_entity.type
_entity.pdbx_description
1 polymer ?
#
loop_
_entity_poly.entity_id
_entity_poly.type
_entity_poly.pdbx_seq_one_letter_code
_entity_poly.pdbx_strand_id
1 'polypeptide(L)'
;RRGAGAPRSRSAGDPGQWETLLSAWARQRLAEGAEGLHAQVRDRVDQALLEAALQITHGRRAEAAARLGMGRNTLTRKLGAGRRRGG
;
A
#
# COMPACT_ATOMS: atom_id res chain seq x y z
N ARG A 1 37.90 7.14 -23.41
CA ARG A 1 37.54 7.24 -21.97
C ARG A 1 36.04 7.06 -21.82
N ARG A 2 35.55 5.83 -21.59
CA ARG A 2 34.13 5.59 -21.24
C ARG A 2 34.05 5.54 -19.72
N GLY A 3 33.42 6.53 -19.11
CA GLY A 3 33.00 6.44 -17.72
C GLY A 3 31.78 5.52 -17.64
N ALA A 4 31.97 4.32 -17.11
CA ALA A 4 30.87 3.49 -16.66
C ALA A 4 30.21 4.19 -15.47
N GLY A 5 29.04 4.79 -15.68
CA GLY A 5 28.23 5.34 -14.60
C GLY A 5 27.77 4.18 -13.71
N ALA A 6 28.27 4.13 -12.48
CA ALA A 6 27.81 3.20 -11.47
C ALA A 6 26.28 3.31 -11.31
N PRO A 7 25.54 2.21 -11.12
CA PRO A 7 24.10 2.28 -10.89
C PRO A 7 23.89 3.10 -9.62
N ARG A 8 23.26 4.27 -9.80
CA ARG A 8 22.87 5.16 -8.71
C ARG A 8 21.99 4.31 -7.79
N SER A 9 22.45 4.04 -6.57
CA SER A 9 21.68 3.32 -5.58
C SER A 9 20.32 4.00 -5.46
N ARG A 10 19.25 3.35 -5.93
CA ARG A 10 17.89 3.87 -5.74
C ARG A 10 17.65 3.88 -4.23
N SER A 11 17.65 5.07 -3.66
CA SER A 11 17.33 5.28 -2.25
C SER A 11 15.92 4.81 -1.96
N ALA A 12 15.68 4.35 -0.72
CA ALA A 12 14.41 3.90 -0.15
C ALA A 12 13.19 4.82 -0.35
N GLY A 13 13.37 6.01 -0.93
CA GLY A 13 12.34 7.02 -1.16
C GLY A 13 12.09 7.37 -2.63
N ASP A 14 12.68 6.66 -3.60
CA ASP A 14 12.29 6.82 -5.00
C ASP A 14 10.88 6.23 -5.18
N PRO A 15 9.87 7.02 -5.62
CA PRO A 15 8.52 6.52 -5.83
C PRO A 15 8.48 5.29 -6.75
N GLY A 16 9.43 5.11 -7.68
CA GLY A 16 9.49 3.91 -8.52
C GLY A 16 9.97 2.64 -7.82
N GLN A 17 10.52 2.74 -6.61
CA GLN A 17 11.11 1.59 -5.91
C GLN A 17 10.04 0.68 -5.28
N TRP A 18 9.00 1.24 -4.65
CA TRP A 18 7.95 0.43 -4.04
C TRP A 18 7.14 -0.33 -5.09
N GLU A 19 6.89 0.28 -6.26
CA GLU A 19 6.22 -0.35 -7.39
C GLU A 19 7.02 -1.54 -7.92
N THR A 20 8.35 -1.38 -8.01
CA THR A 20 9.26 -2.46 -8.42
C THR A 20 9.25 -3.62 -7.43
N LEU A 21 9.31 -3.34 -6.12
CA LEU A 21 9.26 -4.35 -5.07
C LEU A 21 7.90 -5.07 -5.04
N LEU A 22 6.80 -4.34 -5.20
CA LEU A 22 5.46 -4.92 -5.28
C LEU A 22 5.31 -5.83 -6.50
N SER A 23 5.82 -5.42 -7.67
CA SER A 23 5.80 -6.24 -8.89
C SER A 23 6.59 -7.54 -8.71
N ALA A 24 7.80 -7.47 -8.13
CA ALA A 24 8.61 -8.65 -7.87
C ALA A 24 7.91 -9.63 -6.91
N TRP A 25 7.37 -9.11 -5.81
CA TRP A 25 6.61 -9.91 -4.85
C TRP A 25 5.34 -10.53 -5.47
N ALA A 26 4.60 -9.78 -6.28
CA ALA A 26 3.37 -10.28 -6.90
C ALA A 26 3.66 -11.42 -7.88
N ARG A 27 4.73 -11.31 -8.68
CA ARG A 27 5.19 -12.38 -9.58
C ARG A 27 5.51 -13.64 -8.81
N GLN A 28 6.24 -13.53 -7.70
CA GLN A 28 6.55 -14.68 -6.85
C GLN A 28 5.29 -15.36 -6.33
N ARG A 29 4.34 -14.59 -5.78
CA ARG A 29 3.09 -15.14 -5.24
C ARG A 29 2.23 -15.82 -6.29
N LEU A 30 2.15 -15.24 -7.49
CA LEU A 30 1.43 -15.85 -8.60
C LEU A 30 2.11 -17.14 -9.08
N ALA A 31 3.45 -17.19 -9.12
CA ALA A 31 4.20 -18.40 -9.45
C ALA A 31 4.00 -19.52 -8.41
N GLU A 32 3.78 -19.16 -7.15
CA GLU A 32 3.42 -20.08 -6.05
C GLU A 32 1.95 -20.55 -6.10
N GLY A 33 1.16 -20.08 -7.07
CA GLY A 33 -0.26 -20.43 -7.21
C GLY A 33 -1.21 -19.64 -6.31
N ALA A 34 -0.80 -18.48 -5.78
CA ALA A 34 -1.65 -17.69 -4.92
C ALA A 34 -2.85 -17.08 -5.68
N GLU A 35 -4.04 -17.30 -5.15
CA GLU A 35 -5.29 -16.73 -5.67
C GLU A 35 -5.75 -15.50 -4.88
N GLY A 36 -6.56 -14.65 -5.51
CA GLY A 36 -7.15 -13.48 -4.85
C GLY A 36 -6.13 -12.40 -4.44
N LEU A 37 -4.92 -12.43 -5.00
CA LEU A 37 -3.82 -11.53 -4.65
C LEU A 37 -4.20 -10.05 -4.78
N HIS A 38 -4.99 -9.69 -5.80
CA HIS A 38 -5.46 -8.32 -6.01
C HIS A 38 -6.24 -7.76 -4.81
N ALA A 39 -7.17 -8.54 -4.25
CA ALA A 39 -7.94 -8.10 -3.08
C ALA A 39 -7.04 -7.91 -1.86
N GLN A 40 -6.10 -8.84 -1.63
CA GLN A 40 -5.15 -8.78 -0.53
C GLN A 40 -4.24 -7.55 -0.62
N VAL A 41 -3.71 -7.26 -1.82
CA VAL A 41 -2.85 -6.09 -2.05
C VAL A 41 -3.62 -4.80 -1.82
N ARG A 42 -4.82 -4.67 -2.40
CA ARG A 42 -5.68 -3.51 -2.20
C ARG A 42 -5.96 -3.28 -0.72
N ASP A 43 -6.18 -4.35 0.04
CA ASP A 43 -6.43 -4.26 1.48
C ASP A 43 -5.22 -3.76 2.27
N ARG A 44 -4.03 -4.27 1.95
CA ARG A 44 -2.77 -3.79 2.54
C ARG A 44 -2.44 -2.35 2.18
N VAL A 45 -2.61 -1.98 0.90
CA VAL A 45 -2.34 -0.62 0.42
C VAL A 45 -3.25 0.39 1.11
N ASP A 46 -4.56 0.17 1.16
CA ASP A 46 -5.45 1.15 1.81
C ASP A 46 -5.19 1.23 3.32
N GLN A 47 -4.81 0.12 3.98
CA GLN A 47 -4.43 0.16 5.40
C GLN A 47 -3.19 1.03 5.61
N ALA A 48 -2.15 0.84 4.79
CA ALA A 48 -0.94 1.65 4.86
C ALA A 48 -1.22 3.14 4.59
N LEU A 49 -2.07 3.44 3.61
CA LEU A 49 -2.51 4.80 3.31
C LEU A 49 -3.31 5.42 4.47
N LEU A 50 -4.21 4.65 5.08
CA LEU A 50 -4.99 5.11 6.22
C LEU A 50 -4.11 5.37 7.43
N GLU A 51 -3.18 4.48 7.75
CA GLU A 51 -2.25 4.65 8.86
C GLU A 51 -1.38 5.90 8.65
N ALA A 52 -0.82 6.09 7.45
CA ALA A 52 -0.06 7.28 7.12
C ALA A 52 -0.90 8.55 7.27
N ALA A 53 -2.13 8.55 6.75
CA ALA A 53 -3.02 9.70 6.88
C ALA A 53 -3.41 9.98 8.34
N LEU A 54 -3.66 8.95 9.15
CA LEU A 54 -3.95 9.10 10.57
C LEU A 54 -2.76 9.65 11.35
N GLN A 55 -1.53 9.23 11.03
CA GLN A 55 -0.33 9.80 11.65
C GLN A 55 -0.22 11.30 11.36
N ILE A 56 -0.46 11.69 10.11
CA ILE A 56 -0.40 13.09 9.69
C ILE A 56 -1.54 13.93 10.30
N THR A 57 -2.74 13.36 10.46
CA THR A 57 -3.89 14.07 11.04
C THR A 57 -4.00 13.90 12.55
N HIS A 58 -2.99 13.34 13.20
CA HIS A 58 -2.97 13.08 14.65
C HIS A 58 -4.20 12.29 15.13
N GLY A 59 -4.61 11.27 14.37
CA GLY A 59 -5.74 10.40 14.69
C GLY A 59 -7.11 10.93 14.25
N ARG A 60 -7.20 12.12 13.63
CA ARG A 60 -8.47 12.66 13.14
C ARG A 60 -8.92 11.94 11.86
N ARG A 61 -9.78 10.93 12.04
CA ARG A 61 -10.29 10.05 10.98
C ARG A 61 -11.00 10.79 9.84
N ALA A 62 -11.81 11.80 10.16
CA ALA A 62 -12.54 12.56 9.14
C ALA A 62 -11.59 13.37 8.22
N GLU A 63 -10.53 13.94 8.80
CA GLU A 63 -9.51 14.66 8.06
C GLU A 63 -8.62 13.70 7.26
N ALA A 64 -8.27 12.53 7.83
CA ALA A 64 -7.52 11.50 7.11
C ALA A 64 -8.29 11.01 5.87
N ALA A 65 -9.60 10.78 6.02
CA ALA A 65 -10.49 10.44 4.91
C ALA A 65 -10.49 11.50 3.81
N ALA A 66 -10.65 12.77 4.20
CA ALA A 66 -10.67 13.89 3.27
C ALA A 66 -9.34 14.01 2.51
N ARG A 67 -8.20 13.87 3.19
CA ARG A 67 -6.86 13.91 2.57
C ARG A 67 -6.61 12.78 1.58
N LEU A 68 -7.17 11.60 1.84
CA LEU A 68 -7.05 10.45 0.93
C LEU A 68 -8.06 10.48 -0.23
N GLY A 69 -8.96 11.47 -0.29
CA GLY A 69 -10.04 11.50 -1.28
C GLY A 69 -11.02 10.33 -1.16
N MET A 70 -10.93 9.56 -0.07
CA MET A 70 -11.82 8.45 0.21
C MET A 70 -13.08 9.00 0.88
N GLY A 71 -14.22 8.90 0.21
CA GLY A 71 -15.50 9.22 0.82
C GLY A 71 -15.66 8.47 2.15
N ARG A 72 -16.22 9.11 3.19
CA ARG A 72 -16.38 8.54 4.55
C ARG A 72 -16.93 7.11 4.53
N ASN A 73 -17.78 6.77 3.57
CA ASN A 73 -18.38 5.44 3.40
C ASN A 73 -17.40 4.33 2.99
N THR A 74 -16.30 4.66 2.28
CA THR A 74 -15.26 3.69 1.91
C THR A 74 -14.46 3.25 3.14
N LEU A 75 -14.17 4.19 4.05
CA LEU A 75 -13.49 3.90 5.32
C LEU A 75 -14.38 3.11 6.28
N THR A 76 -15.67 3.44 6.38
CA THR A 76 -16.59 2.69 7.26
C THR A 76 -16.75 1.24 6.81
N ARG A 77 -16.77 0.98 5.49
CA ARG A 77 -16.79 -0.39 4.95
C ARG A 77 -15.47 -1.13 5.19
N LYS A 78 -14.31 -0.47 5.08
CA LYS A 78 -13.01 -1.11 5.32
C LYS A 78 -12.73 -1.39 6.79
N LEU A 79 -13.03 -0.44 7.68
CA LEU A 79 -12.89 -0.60 9.13
C LEU A 79 -13.93 -1.58 9.72
N GLY A 80 -15.09 -1.74 9.08
CA GLY A 80 -16.12 -2.71 9.47
C GLY A 80 -15.88 -4.14 8.98
N ALA A 81 -15.24 -4.32 7.82
CA ALA A 81 -14.95 -5.64 7.26
C ALA A 81 -13.77 -6.36 7.93
N GLY A 82 -12.83 -5.63 8.53
CA GLY A 82 -11.63 -6.19 9.18
C GLY A 82 -11.87 -6.90 10.53
N ARG A 83 -13.08 -6.84 11.11
CA ARG A 83 -13.40 -7.47 12.42
C ARG A 83 -14.26 -8.74 12.34
N ARG A 84 -14.36 -9.41 11.19
CA ARG A 84 -14.99 -10.75 11.09
C ARG A 84 -14.28 -11.64 10.07
N ARG A 85 -13.11 -12.17 10.42
CA ARG A 85 -12.68 -13.48 9.94
C ARG A 85 -11.64 -14.05 10.91
N GLY A 86 -12.15 -14.59 12.00
CA GLY A 86 -11.43 -15.28 13.05
C GLY A 86 -12.45 -16.12 13.81
N GLY A 87 -12.60 -17.36 13.36
CA GLY A 87 -13.59 -18.35 13.77
C GLY A 87 -13.49 -19.53 12.82
#